data_AF-A0A560J2J9-F1
#
_entry.id   AF-A0A560J2J9-F1
#
_cell.length_a   1.000
_cell.length_b   1.000
_cell.length_c   1.000
_cell.angle_alpha   90.00
_cell.angle_beta   90.00
_cell.angle_gamma   90.00
#
_symmetry.space_group_name_H-M   'P 1'
#
loop_
_entity.id
_entity.type
_entity.pdbx_description
1 polymer ?
#
loop_
_entity_poly.entity_id
_entity_poly.type
_entity_poly.pdbx_seq_one_letter_code
_entity_poly.pdbx_strand_id
1 'polypeptide(L)'
;MPHDLDALESRTLFCLWTGHEAMSDDRLRALWTIFRTTGCAVAFLNRDTLGDWVKPEHPLHPAWPHLSATHKADYLRCYLMHHYGGGYTDIKTTSKAWGPFFDQLAQSDKLALGYQELANGVAPLEGPLGDELRRSYADLIGLCAFIFRKGTPLTAAWLARTEALLDRKLPDLRRHPAIHPLDRQGILLPDGTPSPYPLKWTELLGDIFHPLVYEFRGQILQAPLQPSFIRYR
;
A
#
# COMPACT_ATOMS: atom_id res chain seq x y z
N MET A 1 -6.21 22.96 1.76
CA MET A 1 -5.62 21.72 2.29
C MET A 1 -6.67 20.62 2.25
N PRO A 2 -6.35 19.39 1.83
CA PRO A 2 -7.31 18.31 1.64
C PRO A 2 -7.78 17.65 2.94
N HIS A 3 -7.53 18.21 4.13
CA HIS A 3 -7.72 17.49 5.41
C HIS A 3 -9.14 16.96 5.66
N ASP A 4 -10.17 17.52 5.02
CA ASP A 4 -11.55 17.03 5.13
C ASP A 4 -12.02 16.17 3.93
N LEU A 5 -11.15 15.95 2.94
CA LEU A 5 -11.46 15.22 1.72
C LEU A 5 -11.94 13.79 2.04
N ASP A 6 -13.03 13.38 1.38
CA ASP A 6 -13.33 11.97 1.16
C ASP A 6 -12.86 11.59 -0.24
N ALA A 7 -11.76 10.84 -0.31
CA ALA A 7 -11.13 10.47 -1.57
C ALA A 7 -11.95 9.44 -2.37
N LEU A 8 -12.94 8.78 -1.75
CA LEU A 8 -13.89 7.93 -2.47
C LEU A 8 -14.86 8.79 -3.28
N GLU A 9 -15.42 9.83 -2.66
CA GLU A 9 -16.38 10.75 -3.30
C GLU A 9 -15.74 11.54 -4.45
N SER A 10 -14.52 12.04 -4.24
CA SER A 10 -13.76 12.77 -5.26
C SER A 10 -13.10 11.88 -6.31
N ARG A 11 -13.24 10.55 -6.19
CA ARG A 11 -12.57 9.54 -7.03
C ARG A 11 -11.06 9.78 -7.14
N THR A 12 -10.42 10.05 -6.00
CA THR A 12 -9.00 10.34 -5.92
C THR A 12 -8.19 9.05 -5.82
N LEU A 13 -7.14 8.97 -6.64
CA LEU A 13 -6.20 7.85 -6.71
C LEU A 13 -4.84 8.29 -6.18
N PHE A 14 -4.38 7.63 -5.12
CA PHE A 14 -3.06 7.83 -4.54
C PHE A 14 -2.00 6.99 -5.26
N CYS A 15 -0.86 7.61 -5.54
CA CYS A 15 0.30 6.95 -6.11
C CYS A 15 1.58 7.54 -5.48
N LEU A 16 2.53 6.69 -5.10
CA LEU A 16 3.62 7.08 -4.18
C LEU A 16 5.00 6.94 -4.82
N TRP A 17 5.85 7.95 -4.65
CA TRP A 17 7.28 7.90 -4.91
C TRP A 17 8.03 8.83 -3.93
N THR A 18 8.31 8.32 -2.73
CA THR A 18 8.85 9.11 -1.62
C THR A 18 10.36 8.99 -1.47
N GLY A 19 11.01 8.16 -2.30
CA GLY A 19 12.46 8.03 -2.36
C GLY A 19 13.15 9.25 -2.97
N HIS A 20 14.48 9.25 -2.90
CA HIS A 20 15.32 10.30 -3.51
C HIS A 20 15.75 9.94 -4.94
N GLU A 21 15.63 8.65 -5.28
CA GLU A 21 16.00 8.10 -6.56
C GLU A 21 15.10 8.61 -7.69
N ALA A 22 15.70 8.78 -8.87
CA ALA A 22 14.94 9.03 -10.07
C ALA A 22 14.12 7.79 -10.45
N MET A 23 12.90 8.01 -10.95
CA MET A 23 12.13 6.94 -11.58
C MET A 23 12.85 6.42 -12.82
N SER A 24 12.81 5.10 -13.03
CA SER A 24 13.19 4.51 -14.31
C SER A 24 12.21 4.93 -15.41
N ASP A 25 12.63 4.84 -16.66
CA ASP A 25 11.76 5.10 -17.82
C ASP A 25 10.47 4.27 -17.78
N ASP A 26 10.55 3.01 -17.34
CA ASP A 26 9.39 2.13 -17.23
C ASP A 26 8.42 2.60 -16.15
N ARG A 27 8.92 3.13 -15.02
CA ARG A 27 8.08 3.75 -13.98
C ARG A 27 7.44 5.05 -14.48
N LEU A 28 8.17 5.88 -15.21
CA LEU A 28 7.61 7.12 -15.81
C LEU A 28 6.50 6.80 -16.82
N ARG A 29 6.71 5.81 -17.70
CA ARG A 29 5.68 5.33 -18.64
C ARG A 29 4.47 4.78 -17.91
N ALA A 30 4.68 3.98 -16.86
CA ALA A 30 3.60 3.45 -16.03
C ALA A 30 2.82 4.58 -15.35
N LEU A 31 3.49 5.56 -14.75
CA LEU A 31 2.87 6.73 -14.13
C LEU A 31 2.01 7.49 -15.14
N TRP A 32 2.52 7.71 -16.36
CA TRP A 32 1.77 8.34 -17.43
C TRP A 32 0.46 7.60 -17.76
N THR A 33 0.48 6.26 -17.77
CA THR A 33 -0.76 5.48 -18.00
C THR A 33 -1.78 5.67 -16.87
N ILE A 34 -1.33 5.84 -15.63
CA ILE A 34 -2.22 6.11 -14.49
C ILE A 34 -2.93 7.45 -14.69
N PHE A 35 -2.19 8.52 -15.02
CA PHE A 35 -2.76 9.83 -15.30
C PHE A 35 -3.72 9.83 -16.49
N ARG A 36 -3.38 9.11 -17.57
CA ARG A 36 -4.13 9.15 -18.83
C ARG A 36 -5.36 8.25 -18.84
N THR A 37 -5.32 7.10 -18.19
CA THR A 37 -6.27 6.01 -18.43
C THR A 37 -7.30 5.85 -17.32
N THR A 38 -6.96 6.18 -16.08
CA THR A 38 -7.85 5.91 -14.94
C THR A 38 -9.10 6.78 -14.96
N GLY A 39 -9.02 7.99 -15.52
CA GLY A 39 -10.12 8.97 -15.48
C GLY A 39 -10.38 9.51 -14.08
N CYS A 40 -9.43 9.35 -13.16
CA CYS A 40 -9.50 9.76 -11.76
C CYS A 40 -8.58 10.95 -11.49
N ALA A 41 -8.88 11.71 -10.44
CA ALA A 41 -7.92 12.69 -9.93
C ALA A 41 -6.73 11.94 -9.31
N VAL A 42 -5.52 12.18 -9.80
CA VAL A 42 -4.32 11.48 -9.31
C VAL A 42 -3.58 12.35 -8.31
N ALA A 43 -3.54 11.90 -7.06
CA ALA A 43 -2.70 12.44 -6.01
C ALA A 43 -1.35 11.71 -6.04
N PHE A 44 -0.38 12.32 -6.71
CA PHE A 44 1.00 11.82 -6.75
C PHE A 44 1.79 12.36 -5.56
N LEU A 45 2.06 11.48 -4.58
CA LEU A 45 2.75 11.83 -3.35
C LEU A 45 4.24 11.53 -3.48
N ASN A 46 5.03 12.58 -3.28
CA ASN A 46 6.48 12.53 -3.22
C ASN A 46 6.96 13.27 -1.96
N ARG A 47 8.27 13.52 -1.85
CA ARG A 47 8.84 14.20 -0.68
C ARG A 47 8.31 15.63 -0.48
N ASP A 48 7.95 16.30 -1.57
CA ASP A 48 7.54 17.69 -1.58
C ASP A 48 6.03 17.83 -1.34
N THR A 49 5.23 16.86 -1.81
CA THR A 49 3.76 16.90 -1.71
C THR A 49 3.20 16.10 -0.54
N LEU A 50 3.99 15.22 0.10
CA LEU A 50 3.50 14.39 1.21
C LEU A 50 2.98 15.23 2.38
N GLY A 51 3.60 16.38 2.67
CA GLY A 51 3.20 17.24 3.80
C GLY A 51 1.74 17.68 3.75
N ASP A 52 1.18 17.87 2.55
CA ASP A 52 -0.22 18.29 2.35
C ASP A 52 -1.22 17.18 2.70
N TRP A 53 -0.77 15.93 2.76
CA TRP A 53 -1.57 14.74 3.04
C TRP A 53 -1.37 14.18 4.45
N VAL A 54 -0.49 14.77 5.25
CA VAL A 54 -0.35 14.43 6.67
C VAL A 54 -1.33 15.30 7.46
N LYS A 55 -2.26 14.66 8.17
CA LYS A 55 -3.19 15.32 9.07
C LYS A 55 -2.45 15.80 10.33
N PRO A 56 -2.58 17.08 10.73
CA PRO A 56 -1.95 17.58 11.96
C PRO A 56 -2.32 16.77 13.21
N GLU A 57 -3.57 16.31 13.30
CA GLU A 57 -4.11 15.50 14.39
C GLU A 57 -3.66 14.02 14.34
N HIS A 58 -3.10 13.58 13.21
CA HIS A 58 -2.60 12.23 12.99
C HIS A 58 -1.22 12.29 12.29
N PRO A 59 -0.16 12.74 12.98
CA PRO A 59 1.17 12.78 12.39
C PRO A 59 1.65 11.38 11.99
N LEU A 60 2.58 11.31 11.04
CA LEU A 60 3.21 10.03 10.68
C LEU A 60 3.95 9.42 11.88
N HIS A 61 3.92 8.10 11.97
CA HIS A 61 4.54 7.34 13.05
C HIS A 61 6.03 7.72 13.26
N PRO A 62 6.55 7.76 14.51
CA PRO A 62 7.96 8.09 14.80
C PRO A 62 9.02 7.24 14.08
N ALA A 63 8.64 6.06 13.60
CA ALA A 63 9.49 5.19 12.80
C ALA A 63 9.70 5.70 11.35
N TRP A 64 8.82 6.57 10.86
CA TRP A 64 8.79 7.07 9.47
C TRP A 64 10.16 7.49 8.90
N PRO A 65 11.00 8.27 9.62
CA PRO A 65 12.29 8.71 9.08
C PRO A 65 13.27 7.54 8.84
N HIS A 66 13.08 6.42 9.54
CA HIS A 66 13.97 5.26 9.54
C HIS A 66 13.58 4.20 8.51
N LEU A 67 12.42 4.32 7.87
CA LEU A 67 11.91 3.34 6.91
C LEU A 67 12.56 3.45 5.53
N SER A 68 12.73 2.31 4.87
CA SER A 68 13.09 2.25 3.44
C SER A 68 11.98 2.86 2.59
N ALA A 69 12.26 3.29 1.35
CA ALA A 69 11.23 3.85 0.47
C ALA A 69 10.07 2.85 0.22
N THR A 70 10.40 1.55 0.17
CA THR A 70 9.41 0.47 0.06
C THR A 70 8.49 0.45 1.28
N HIS A 71 9.05 0.40 2.49
CA HIS A 71 8.24 0.38 3.71
C HIS A 71 7.53 1.71 3.99
N LYS A 72 8.07 2.83 3.52
CA LYS A 72 7.35 4.12 3.51
C LYS A 72 6.08 4.04 2.66
N ALA A 73 6.16 3.46 1.47
CA ALA A 73 4.98 3.26 0.63
C ALA A 73 3.97 2.31 1.30
N ASP A 74 4.45 1.23 1.92
CA ASP A 74 3.62 0.28 2.67
C ASP A 74 2.86 0.95 3.82
N TYR A 75 3.53 1.78 4.63
CA TYR A 75 2.88 2.55 5.70
C TYR A 75 1.88 3.58 5.15
N LEU A 76 2.26 4.35 4.13
CA LEU A 76 1.39 5.38 3.58
C LEU A 76 0.10 4.82 2.97
N ARG A 77 0.12 3.61 2.40
CA ARG A 77 -1.10 2.95 1.92
C ARG A 77 -2.15 2.87 3.02
N CYS A 78 -1.81 2.32 4.19
CA CYS A 78 -2.78 2.16 5.27
C CYS A 78 -3.20 3.51 5.86
N TYR A 79 -2.26 4.45 6.02
CA TYR A 79 -2.53 5.80 6.49
C TYR A 79 -3.53 6.52 5.59
N LEU A 80 -3.29 6.53 4.28
CA LEU A 80 -4.16 7.21 3.31
C LEU A 80 -5.54 6.55 3.22
N MET A 81 -5.60 5.22 3.17
CA MET A 81 -6.89 4.52 3.13
C MET A 81 -7.69 4.72 4.41
N HIS A 82 -7.05 4.83 5.57
CA HIS A 82 -7.73 5.09 6.83
C HIS A 82 -8.28 6.52 6.91
N HIS A 83 -7.45 7.52 6.59
CA HIS A 83 -7.81 8.92 6.80
C HIS A 83 -8.59 9.55 5.64
N TYR A 84 -8.37 9.10 4.42
CA TYR A 84 -8.97 9.68 3.20
C TYR A 84 -9.81 8.68 2.42
N GLY A 85 -9.49 7.38 2.48
CA GLY A 85 -10.15 6.37 1.65
C GLY A 85 -9.70 6.51 0.20
N GLY A 86 -10.61 6.31 -0.74
CA GLY A 86 -10.33 6.44 -2.17
C GLY A 86 -9.51 5.29 -2.74
N GLY A 87 -8.86 5.54 -3.87
CA GLY A 87 -8.07 4.54 -4.58
C GLY A 87 -6.59 4.63 -4.23
N TYR A 88 -5.89 3.50 -4.27
CA TYR A 88 -4.42 3.43 -4.26
C TYR A 88 -3.95 2.56 -5.42
N THR A 89 -2.85 2.95 -6.07
CA THR A 89 -2.13 2.09 -7.01
C THR A 89 -0.62 2.22 -6.87
N ASP A 90 0.09 1.10 -6.99
CA ASP A 90 1.51 1.12 -7.35
C ASP A 90 1.70 1.80 -8.70
N ILE A 91 2.90 2.34 -8.95
CA ILE A 91 3.30 2.88 -10.25
C ILE A 91 3.53 1.72 -11.23
N LYS A 92 2.45 1.11 -11.71
CA LYS A 92 2.45 0.01 -12.67
C LYS A 92 1.52 0.37 -13.81
N THR A 93 1.87 -0.06 -15.02
CA THR A 93 1.07 0.23 -16.21
C THR A 93 -0.36 -0.24 -16.01
N THR A 94 -1.33 0.62 -16.27
CA THR A 94 -2.75 0.28 -16.19
C THR A 94 -3.44 0.58 -17.51
N SER A 95 -4.42 -0.25 -17.86
CA SER A 95 -5.31 -0.07 -19.01
C SER A 95 -6.77 0.15 -18.59
N LYS A 96 -7.01 0.31 -17.29
CA LYS A 96 -8.34 0.32 -16.69
C LYS A 96 -8.79 1.75 -16.41
N ALA A 97 -10.03 2.08 -16.78
CA ALA A 97 -10.73 3.24 -16.26
C ALA A 97 -11.28 2.90 -14.87
N TRP A 98 -10.99 3.73 -13.87
CA TRP A 98 -11.29 3.44 -12.47
C TRP A 98 -12.63 3.98 -12.01
N GLY A 99 -13.19 4.99 -12.69
CA GLY A 99 -14.50 5.57 -12.35
C GLY A 99 -15.60 4.54 -12.05
N PRO A 100 -15.81 3.52 -12.91
CA PRO A 100 -16.80 2.48 -12.64
C PRO A 100 -16.54 1.65 -11.37
N PHE A 101 -15.29 1.46 -10.97
CA PHE A 101 -14.95 0.72 -9.73
C PHE A 101 -15.21 1.57 -8.49
N PHE A 102 -14.98 2.88 -8.56
CA PHE A 102 -15.40 3.81 -7.51
C PHE A 102 -16.92 3.78 -7.34
N ASP A 103 -17.67 3.83 -8.45
CA ASP A 103 -19.14 3.75 -8.42
C ASP A 103 -19.62 2.43 -7.83
N GLN A 104 -18.98 1.32 -8.22
CA GLN A 104 -19.31 -0.02 -7.70
C GLN A 104 -19.14 -0.10 -6.18
N LEU A 105 -18.03 0.41 -5.63
CA LEU A 105 -17.85 0.43 -4.18
C LEU A 105 -18.85 1.38 -3.52
N ALA A 106 -19.03 2.60 -4.04
CA ALA A 106 -19.91 3.62 -3.49
C ALA A 106 -21.37 3.15 -3.39
N GLN A 107 -21.85 2.39 -4.38
CA GLN A 107 -23.21 1.83 -4.46
C GLN A 107 -23.42 0.55 -3.64
N SER A 108 -22.37 0.02 -3.00
CA SER A 108 -22.42 -1.20 -2.19
C SER A 108 -22.35 -0.91 -0.69
N ASP A 109 -22.69 -1.91 0.13
CA ASP A 109 -22.46 -1.91 1.58
C ASP A 109 -21.04 -2.36 1.98
N LYS A 110 -20.15 -2.56 1.00
CA LYS A 110 -18.80 -3.11 1.22
C LYS A 110 -17.83 -2.04 1.66
N LEU A 111 -16.79 -2.47 2.37
CA LEU A 111 -15.77 -1.59 2.96
C LEU A 111 -14.65 -1.25 1.96
N ALA A 112 -14.35 -2.17 1.05
CA ALA A 112 -13.26 -2.06 0.10
C ALA A 112 -13.57 -2.81 -1.20
N LEU A 113 -12.79 -2.50 -2.23
CA LEU A 113 -12.80 -3.15 -3.53
C LEU A 113 -11.36 -3.33 -4.02
N GLY A 114 -11.03 -4.51 -4.53
CA GLY A 114 -9.68 -4.83 -5.02
C GLY A 114 -9.71 -5.89 -6.11
N TYR A 115 -8.58 -6.12 -6.78
CA TYR A 115 -8.47 -7.24 -7.71
C TYR A 115 -8.14 -8.52 -6.97
N GLN A 116 -8.62 -9.67 -7.44
CA GLN A 116 -8.30 -10.97 -6.84
C GLN A 116 -6.77 -11.15 -6.75
N GLU A 117 -6.27 -11.51 -5.58
CA GLU A 117 -4.83 -11.74 -5.41
C GLU A 117 -4.33 -12.88 -6.33
N LEU A 118 -3.04 -12.85 -6.65
CA LEU A 118 -2.38 -13.92 -7.41
C LEU A 118 -1.99 -15.06 -6.46
N ALA A 119 -2.01 -16.30 -6.96
CA ALA A 119 -1.60 -17.47 -6.16
C ALA A 119 -0.18 -17.35 -5.59
N ASN A 120 0.73 -16.68 -6.31
CA ASN A 120 2.10 -16.36 -5.88
C ASN A 120 2.27 -14.93 -5.32
N GLY A 121 1.17 -14.21 -5.13
CA GLY A 121 1.14 -12.84 -4.58
C GLY A 121 0.91 -12.79 -3.07
N VAL A 122 0.42 -13.90 -2.47
CA VAL A 122 0.18 -14.00 -1.02
C VAL A 122 1.50 -13.89 -0.24
N ALA A 123 1.51 -13.11 0.84
CA ALA A 123 2.67 -12.95 1.70
C ALA A 123 3.17 -14.30 2.22
N PRO A 124 4.49 -14.52 2.32
CA PRO A 124 5.08 -15.79 2.74
C PRO A 124 5.00 -15.97 4.27
N LEU A 125 3.80 -15.85 4.84
CA LEU A 125 3.56 -16.13 6.25
C LEU A 125 3.85 -17.61 6.54
N GLU A 126 4.56 -17.85 7.63
CA GLU A 126 4.84 -19.19 8.12
C GLU A 126 3.66 -19.74 8.94
N GLY A 127 3.56 -21.07 9.00
CA GLY A 127 2.59 -21.78 9.82
C GLY A 127 1.17 -21.88 9.23
N PRO A 128 0.22 -22.44 10.01
CA PRO A 128 -1.09 -22.83 9.51
C PRO A 128 -1.91 -21.69 8.89
N LEU A 129 -1.80 -20.48 9.44
CA LEU A 129 -2.47 -19.31 8.90
C LEU A 129 -1.92 -18.95 7.52
N GLY A 130 -0.59 -18.94 7.34
CA GLY A 130 0.01 -18.68 6.04
C GLY A 130 -0.34 -19.72 4.98
N ASP A 131 -0.41 -20.99 5.39
CA ASP A 131 -0.90 -22.07 4.52
C ASP A 131 -2.36 -21.86 4.10
N GLU A 132 -3.21 -21.42 5.03
CA GLU A 132 -4.62 -21.12 4.74
C GLU A 132 -4.76 -19.94 3.79
N LEU A 133 -4.07 -18.83 4.05
CA LEU A 133 -4.10 -17.65 3.17
C LEU A 133 -3.66 -17.99 1.74
N ARG A 134 -2.64 -18.84 1.59
CA ARG A 134 -2.19 -19.31 0.27
C ARG A 134 -3.23 -20.17 -0.44
N ARG A 135 -3.94 -21.04 0.29
CA ARG A 135 -5.06 -21.83 -0.28
C ARG A 135 -6.23 -20.94 -0.68
N SER A 136 -6.50 -19.90 0.11
CA SER A 136 -7.61 -18.97 -0.08
C SER A 136 -7.25 -17.71 -0.87
N TYR A 137 -6.19 -17.72 -1.68
CA TYR A 137 -5.75 -16.54 -2.45
C TYR A 137 -6.88 -15.93 -3.30
N ALA A 138 -7.80 -16.77 -3.79
CA ALA A 138 -8.95 -16.35 -4.58
C ALA A 138 -9.98 -15.53 -3.78
N ASP A 139 -9.96 -15.61 -2.45
CA ASP A 139 -10.81 -14.80 -1.56
C ASP A 139 -10.12 -13.49 -1.13
N LEU A 140 -8.85 -13.29 -1.51
CA LEU A 140 -8.07 -12.11 -1.15
C LEU A 140 -8.12 -11.07 -2.27
N ILE A 141 -7.89 -9.82 -1.90
CA ILE A 141 -7.56 -8.75 -2.84
C ILE A 141 -6.07 -8.45 -2.82
N GLY A 142 -5.54 -8.05 -3.97
CA GLY A 142 -4.13 -7.79 -4.14
C GLY A 142 -3.64 -6.46 -3.57
N LEU A 143 -2.36 -6.42 -3.23
CA LEU A 143 -1.71 -5.32 -2.51
C LEU A 143 -1.39 -4.08 -3.36
N CYS A 144 -1.47 -4.20 -4.69
CA CYS A 144 -0.91 -3.21 -5.60
C CYS A 144 -1.94 -2.22 -6.17
N ALA A 145 -3.24 -2.48 -5.99
CA ALA A 145 -4.33 -1.66 -6.50
C ALA A 145 -5.65 -1.99 -5.78
N PHE A 146 -6.25 -1.01 -5.13
CA PHE A 146 -7.51 -1.15 -4.38
C PHE A 146 -8.21 0.19 -4.16
N ILE A 147 -9.47 0.14 -3.73
CA ILE A 147 -10.29 1.29 -3.33
C ILE A 147 -10.90 0.99 -1.96
N PHE A 148 -10.85 1.96 -1.03
CA PHE A 148 -11.37 1.82 0.33
C PHE A 148 -12.32 2.95 0.71
N ARG A 149 -13.29 2.64 1.58
CA ARG A 149 -13.96 3.64 2.41
C ARG A 149 -13.04 4.05 3.57
N LYS A 150 -13.00 5.34 3.90
CA LYS A 150 -12.23 5.86 5.03
C LYS A 150 -12.87 5.49 6.37
N GLY A 151 -12.07 5.43 7.43
CA GLY A 151 -12.55 5.24 8.81
C GLY A 151 -13.34 3.94 9.06
N THR A 152 -13.13 2.89 8.28
CA THR A 152 -13.83 1.60 8.48
C THR A 152 -13.12 0.75 9.53
N PRO A 153 -13.80 -0.26 10.11
CA PRO A 153 -13.14 -1.22 11.01
C PRO A 153 -11.91 -1.90 10.37
N LEU A 154 -11.98 -2.17 9.06
CA LEU A 154 -10.87 -2.75 8.31
C LEU A 154 -9.66 -1.80 8.24
N THR A 155 -9.85 -0.54 7.84
CA THR A 155 -8.72 0.41 7.74
C THR A 155 -8.18 0.80 9.12
N ALA A 156 -9.04 0.90 10.13
CA ALA A 156 -8.62 1.13 11.51
C ALA A 156 -7.76 -0.02 12.04
N ALA A 157 -8.17 -1.27 11.83
CA ALA A 157 -7.39 -2.44 12.22
C ALA A 157 -6.06 -2.53 11.44
N TRP A 158 -6.07 -2.14 10.16
CA TRP A 158 -4.86 -2.11 9.34
C TRP A 158 -3.85 -1.09 9.86
N LEU A 159 -4.27 0.16 10.07
CA LEU A 159 -3.38 1.19 10.61
C LEU A 159 -2.87 0.81 12.01
N ALA A 160 -3.76 0.38 12.90
CA ALA A 160 -3.38 0.00 14.27
C ALA A 160 -2.38 -1.17 14.32
N ARG A 161 -2.56 -2.23 13.52
CA ARG A 161 -1.61 -3.35 13.48
C ARG A 161 -0.26 -2.93 12.88
N THR A 162 -0.28 -2.04 11.90
CA THR A 162 0.93 -1.46 11.28
C THR A 162 1.70 -0.61 12.28
N GLU A 163 1.04 0.29 12.98
CA GLU A 163 1.68 1.15 13.98
C GLU A 163 2.16 0.35 15.19
N ALA A 164 1.40 -0.63 15.67
CA ALA A 164 1.84 -1.52 16.73
C ALA A 164 3.10 -2.33 16.34
N LEU A 165 3.25 -2.72 15.07
CA LEU A 165 4.49 -3.33 14.59
C LEU A 165 5.65 -2.32 14.61
N LEU A 166 5.41 -1.10 14.13
CA LEU A 166 6.43 -0.05 14.12
C LEU A 166 6.86 0.36 15.53
N ASP A 167 5.95 0.41 16.50
CA ASP A 167 6.27 0.64 17.92
C ASP A 167 7.24 -0.41 18.44
N ARG A 168 6.95 -1.70 18.20
CA ARG A 168 7.82 -2.80 18.63
C ARG A 168 9.20 -2.74 17.98
N LYS A 169 9.27 -2.31 16.71
CA LYS A 169 10.52 -2.24 15.92
C LYS A 169 11.25 -0.92 16.06
N LEU A 170 10.66 0.10 16.68
CA LEU A 170 11.21 1.46 16.73
C LEU A 170 12.62 1.53 17.34
N PRO A 171 12.95 0.82 18.45
CA PRO A 171 14.31 0.83 18.99
C PRO A 171 15.34 0.33 17.98
N ASP A 172 15.04 -0.78 17.28
CA ASP A 172 15.93 -1.36 16.29
C ASP A 172 16.02 -0.51 15.02
N LEU A 173 14.91 0.07 14.58
CA LEU A 173 14.86 0.98 13.42
C LEU A 173 15.68 2.25 13.66
N ARG A 174 15.73 2.75 14.89
CA ARG A 174 16.61 3.87 15.26
C ARG A 174 18.08 3.49 15.20
N ARG A 175 18.42 2.27 15.61
CA ARG A 175 19.80 1.76 15.61
C ARG A 175 20.27 1.37 14.21
N HIS A 176 19.37 0.83 13.41
CA HIS A 176 19.61 0.28 12.09
C HIS A 176 18.56 0.82 11.10
N PRO A 177 18.57 2.13 10.81
CA PRO A 177 17.65 2.72 9.84
C PRO A 177 17.96 2.19 8.44
N ALA A 178 16.98 2.29 7.54
CA ALA A 178 17.19 1.92 6.15
C ALA A 178 18.30 2.75 5.52
N ILE A 179 19.24 2.08 4.86
CA ILE A 179 20.34 2.72 4.13
C ILE A 179 20.13 2.73 2.62
N HIS A 180 19.09 2.04 2.14
CA HIS A 180 18.74 1.93 0.72
C HIS A 180 17.21 1.97 0.51
N PRO A 181 16.67 2.48 -0.62
CA PRO A 181 15.22 2.51 -0.88
C PRO A 181 14.51 1.15 -0.83
N LEU A 182 15.24 0.08 -1.16
CA LEU A 182 14.77 -1.31 -1.16
C LEU A 182 15.28 -2.12 0.05
N ASP A 183 15.79 -1.45 1.07
CA ASP A 183 16.33 -2.10 2.24
C ASP A 183 15.27 -2.96 2.96
N ARG A 184 15.70 -4.14 3.39
CA ARG A 184 14.91 -5.16 4.06
C ARG A 184 15.86 -6.10 4.81
N GLN A 185 15.37 -6.70 5.87
CA GLN A 185 16.13 -7.61 6.70
C GLN A 185 16.86 -8.67 5.86
N GLY A 186 18.18 -8.75 6.03
CA GLY A 186 19.02 -9.75 5.40
C GLY A 186 19.27 -9.58 3.90
N ILE A 187 18.83 -8.48 3.27
CA ILE A 187 19.27 -8.20 1.89
C ILE A 187 20.78 -7.99 1.87
N LEU A 188 21.45 -8.54 0.86
CA LEU A 188 22.89 -8.33 0.70
C LEU A 188 23.14 -6.91 0.20
N LEU A 189 24.00 -6.19 0.93
CA LEU A 189 24.53 -4.89 0.54
C LEU A 189 25.59 -5.06 -0.56
N PRO A 190 26.02 -3.97 -1.23
CA PRO A 190 27.04 -4.05 -2.29
C PRO A 190 28.37 -4.67 -1.85
N ASP A 191 28.69 -4.60 -0.57
CA ASP A 191 29.90 -5.21 0.03
C ASP A 191 29.71 -6.70 0.42
N GLY A 192 28.54 -7.27 0.14
CA GLY A 192 28.20 -8.67 0.44
C GLY A 192 27.74 -8.90 1.88
N THR A 193 27.68 -7.88 2.73
CA THR A 193 27.19 -8.03 4.10
C THR A 193 25.65 -8.00 4.14
N PRO A 194 24.99 -8.76 5.04
CA PRO A 194 23.54 -8.64 5.23
C PRO A 194 23.17 -7.31 5.88
N SER A 195 22.15 -6.64 5.36
CA SER A 195 21.62 -5.43 5.96
C SER A 195 21.11 -5.69 7.39
N PRO A 196 21.49 -4.83 8.37
CA PRO A 196 21.01 -4.93 9.75
C PRO A 196 19.59 -4.38 9.92
N TYR A 197 18.98 -3.83 8.86
CA TYR A 197 17.65 -3.23 8.91
C TYR A 197 16.60 -4.25 9.39
N PRO A 198 15.74 -3.89 10.37
CA PRO A 198 15.02 -4.89 11.17
C PRO A 198 13.68 -5.36 10.58
N LEU A 199 13.22 -4.77 9.47
CA LEU A 199 11.93 -5.13 8.86
C LEU A 199 12.13 -6.12 7.70
N LYS A 200 11.43 -7.26 7.74
CA LYS A 200 11.35 -8.17 6.59
C LYS A 200 10.60 -7.49 5.44
N TRP A 201 10.73 -8.07 4.25
CA TRP A 201 10.12 -7.50 3.05
C TRP A 201 8.62 -7.23 3.19
N THR A 202 7.85 -8.23 3.63
CA THR A 202 6.38 -8.17 3.66
C THR A 202 5.81 -7.79 5.03
N GLU A 203 6.67 -7.61 6.05
CA GLU A 203 6.27 -7.51 7.46
C GLU A 203 5.30 -6.35 7.73
N LEU A 204 5.52 -5.21 7.07
CA LEU A 204 4.74 -4.00 7.27
C LEU A 204 3.46 -3.95 6.42
N LEU A 205 3.31 -4.87 5.46
CA LEU A 205 2.18 -4.88 4.55
C LEU A 205 1.55 -6.25 4.42
N GLY A 206 2.13 -7.14 3.62
CA GLY A 206 1.51 -8.42 3.27
C GLY A 206 1.17 -9.25 4.51
N ASP A 207 2.08 -9.25 5.48
CA ASP A 207 1.95 -9.99 6.74
C ASP A 207 0.81 -9.48 7.63
N ILE A 208 0.36 -8.24 7.42
CA ILE A 208 -0.74 -7.60 8.15
C ILE A 208 -2.02 -7.60 7.33
N PHE A 209 -1.92 -7.24 6.06
CA PHE A 209 -3.03 -6.98 5.17
C PHE A 209 -3.73 -8.26 4.71
N HIS A 210 -2.99 -9.32 4.30
CA HIS A 210 -3.65 -10.55 3.85
C HIS A 210 -4.49 -11.21 4.95
N PRO A 211 -4.01 -11.33 6.21
CA PRO A 211 -4.87 -11.77 7.31
C PRO A 211 -6.12 -10.91 7.50
N LEU A 212 -5.99 -9.58 7.44
CA LEU A 212 -7.13 -8.66 7.58
C LEU A 212 -8.14 -8.79 6.43
N VAL A 213 -7.66 -8.86 5.20
CA VAL A 213 -8.53 -9.07 4.04
C VAL A 213 -9.26 -10.41 4.16
N TYR A 214 -8.58 -11.47 4.61
CA TYR A 214 -9.24 -12.75 4.85
C TYR A 214 -10.31 -12.66 5.94
N GLU A 215 -10.01 -11.99 7.07
CA GLU A 215 -10.95 -11.73 8.16
C GLU A 215 -12.21 -10.98 7.66
N PHE A 216 -12.01 -9.97 6.81
CA PHE A 216 -13.07 -9.11 6.27
C PHE A 216 -13.57 -9.52 4.89
N ARG A 217 -13.23 -10.71 4.37
CA ARG A 217 -13.48 -11.10 2.95
C ARG A 217 -14.93 -10.97 2.50
N GLY A 218 -15.90 -11.22 3.39
CA GLY A 218 -17.32 -11.02 3.10
C GLY A 218 -17.77 -9.55 2.94
N GLN A 219 -16.92 -8.61 3.32
CA GLN A 219 -17.12 -7.16 3.27
C GLN A 219 -16.27 -6.47 2.17
N ILE A 220 -15.66 -7.25 1.27
CA ILE A 220 -14.78 -6.74 0.22
C ILE A 220 -15.31 -7.18 -1.16
N LEU A 221 -15.34 -6.25 -2.10
CA LEU A 221 -15.63 -6.56 -3.50
C LEU A 221 -14.37 -6.95 -4.25
N GLN A 222 -14.52 -7.90 -5.18
CA GLN A 222 -13.49 -8.18 -6.18
C GLN A 222 -13.90 -7.61 -7.54
N ALA A 223 -12.95 -6.93 -8.19
CA ALA A 223 -13.14 -6.35 -9.52
C ALA A 223 -11.83 -6.42 -10.33
N PRO A 224 -11.88 -6.40 -11.68
CA PRO A 224 -10.69 -6.55 -12.50
C PRO A 224 -9.91 -5.23 -12.68
N LEU A 225 -9.46 -4.62 -11.58
CA LEU A 225 -8.65 -3.40 -11.58
C LEU A 225 -7.13 -3.64 -11.47
N GLN A 226 -6.66 -4.87 -11.63
CA GLN A 226 -5.25 -5.21 -11.53
C GLN A 226 -4.40 -4.42 -12.54
N PRO A 227 -3.23 -3.93 -12.14
CA PRO A 227 -2.27 -3.35 -13.07
C PRO A 227 -1.50 -4.44 -13.82
N SER A 228 -0.64 -4.04 -14.76
CA SER A 228 0.32 -4.93 -15.40
C SER A 228 1.38 -5.40 -14.39
N PHE A 229 1.63 -6.70 -14.37
CA PHE A 229 2.73 -7.34 -13.63
C PHE A 229 3.97 -7.58 -14.49
N ILE A 230 4.03 -7.00 -15.69
CA ILE A 230 5.14 -7.14 -16.65
C ILE A 230 5.89 -5.81 -16.76
N ARG A 231 7.24 -5.87 -16.82
CA ARG A 231 8.14 -4.72 -17.10
C ARG A 231 7.82 -3.49 -16.25
N TYR A 232 7.85 -3.66 -14.93
CA TYR A 232 7.58 -2.58 -13.97
C TYR A 232 8.75 -2.28 -13.04
N ARG A 233 9.88 -2.98 -13.18
CA ARG A 233 11.09 -2.74 -12.37
C ARG A 233 12.01 -1.81 -13.14
#